data_AF-A0A432UHG9-F1
#
_entry.id   AF-A0A432UHG9-F1
#
_cell.length_a   1.000
_cell.length_b   1.000
_cell.length_c   1.000
_cell.angle_alpha   90.00
_cell.angle_beta   90.00
_cell.angle_gamma   90.00
#
_symmetry.space_group_name_H-M   'P 1'
#
loop_
_entity.id
_entity.type
_entity.pdbx_description
1 polymer ?
#
loop_
_entity_poly.entity_id
_entity_poly.type
_entity_poly.pdbx_seq_one_letter_code
_entity_poly.pdbx_strand_id
1 'polypeptide(L)'
;MRVKKRLNDDRYLLAEIEFEGRRLIYLRDRLQETESLGFLSGDLDVGELWKNHLTRSDFCLPCELLLHLDPKVIYSKESVAELGLTLEFLKKVRGILEER
;
A
#
# COMPACT_ATOMS: atom_id res chain seq x y z
N MET A 1 10.86 3.35 11.26
CA MET A 1 10.28 2.90 9.97
C MET A 1 11.39 2.82 8.95
N ARG A 2 11.49 1.74 8.18
CA ARG A 2 12.50 1.58 7.13
C ARG A 2 11.83 1.12 5.84
N VAL A 3 11.95 1.90 4.77
CA VAL A 3 11.50 1.47 3.44
C VAL A 3 12.39 0.33 2.96
N LYS A 4 11.81 -0.84 2.71
CA LYS A 4 12.51 -2.04 2.21
C LYS A 4 12.44 -2.12 0.69
N LYS A 5 11.28 -1.78 0.12
CA LYS A 5 11.01 -1.87 -1.31
C LYS A 5 10.13 -0.70 -1.73
N ARG A 6 10.40 -0.16 -2.92
CA ARG A 6 9.58 0.85 -3.58
C ARG A 6 9.46 0.44 -5.05
N LEU A 7 8.23 0.27 -5.51
CA LEU A 7 7.88 -0.11 -6.88
C LEU A 7 6.94 0.95 -7.42
N ASN A 8 7.16 1.35 -8.66
CA ASN A 8 6.45 2.47 -9.25
C ASN A 8 6.25 2.26 -10.74
N ASP A 9 5.07 2.63 -11.23
CA ASP A 9 4.77 2.83 -12.65
C ASP A 9 3.97 4.13 -12.81
N ASP A 10 3.37 4.33 -13.99
CA ASP A 10 2.58 5.53 -14.30
C ASP A 10 1.34 5.70 -13.39
N ARG A 11 0.78 4.60 -12.89
CA ARG A 11 -0.46 4.59 -12.09
C ARG A 11 -0.20 4.40 -10.60
N TYR A 12 0.60 3.41 -10.23
CA TYR A 12 0.75 2.95 -8.86
C TYR A 12 2.12 3.28 -8.28
N LEU A 13 2.11 3.66 -7.01
CA LEU A 13 3.27 3.61 -6.13
C LEU A 13 3.00 2.59 -5.03
N LEU A 14 3.81 1.53 -4.98
CA LEU A 14 3.74 0.48 -3.98
C LEU A 14 5.02 0.50 -3.14
N ALA A 15 4.89 0.54 -1.83
CA ALA A 15 6.02 0.53 -0.92
C ALA A 15 5.84 -0.52 0.18
N GLU A 16 6.91 -1.25 0.45
CA GLU A 16 7.02 -2.14 1.60
C GLU A 16 7.91 -1.49 2.65
N ILE A 17 7.40 -1.41 3.87
CA ILE A 17 8.02 -0.70 5.00
C ILE A 17 8.10 -1.67 6.17
N GLU A 18 9.27 -1.71 6.81
CA GLU A 18 9.43 -2.39 8.09
C GLU A 18 9.16 -1.42 9.24
N PHE A 19 8.24 -1.80 10.12
CA PHE A 19 7.86 -1.05 11.30
C PHE A 19 7.57 -2.00 12.46
N GLU A 20 8.30 -1.85 13.56
CA GLU A 20 8.14 -2.68 14.77
C GLU A 20 8.22 -4.19 14.50
N GLY A 21 9.14 -4.59 13.60
CA GLY A 21 9.30 -6.00 13.20
C GLY A 21 8.19 -6.55 12.29
N ARG A 22 7.23 -5.71 11.89
CA ARG A 22 6.13 -6.06 11.00
C ARG A 22 6.29 -5.42 9.63
N ARG A 23 5.70 -6.07 8.62
CA ARG A 23 5.63 -5.58 7.23
C ARG A 23 4.38 -4.72 7.07
N LEU A 24 4.59 -3.47 6.69
CA LEU A 24 3.58 -2.46 6.43
C LEU A 24 3.61 -2.14 4.95
N ILE A 25 2.47 -2.22 4.28
CA ILE A 25 2.35 -2.01 2.85
C ILE A 25 1.58 -0.72 2.60
N TYR A 26 2.16 0.14 1.77
CA TYR A 26 1.55 1.37 1.29
C TYR A 26 1.30 1.25 -0.21
N LEU A 27 0.10 1.60 -0.66
CA LEU A 27 -0.26 1.67 -2.08
C LEU A 27 -0.95 3.01 -2.36
N ARG A 28 -0.47 3.73 -3.38
CA ARG A 28 -1.12 4.91 -3.96
C ARG A 28 -1.52 4.64 -5.40
N ASP A 29 -2.78 4.86 -5.71
CA ASP A 29 -3.33 4.88 -7.07
C ASP A 29 -3.48 6.35 -7.52
N ARG A 30 -2.67 6.77 -8.49
CA ARG A 30 -2.69 8.13 -9.03
C ARG A 30 -3.88 8.40 -9.92
N LEU A 31 -4.44 7.35 -10.55
CA LEU A 31 -5.58 7.50 -11.44
C LEU A 31 -6.87 7.69 -10.66
N GLN A 32 -7.03 6.97 -9.55
CA GLN A 32 -8.22 7.04 -8.70
C GLN A 32 -8.07 8.00 -7.51
N GLU A 33 -6.90 8.63 -7.36
CA GLU A 33 -6.56 9.49 -6.22
C GLU A 33 -6.79 8.82 -4.85
N THR A 34 -6.49 7.51 -4.75
CA THR A 34 -6.67 6.73 -3.52
C THR A 34 -5.34 6.31 -2.92
N GLU A 35 -5.31 6.20 -1.60
CA GLU A 35 -4.18 5.68 -0.84
C GLU A 35 -4.65 4.59 0.12
N SER A 36 -3.85 3.57 0.33
CA SER A 36 -4.09 2.58 1.37
C SER A 36 -2.80 2.25 2.11
N LEU A 37 -2.96 1.96 3.39
CA LEU A 37 -1.88 1.54 4.27
C LEU A 37 -2.39 0.39 5.14
N GLY A 38 -1.61 -0.67 5.26
CA GLY A 38 -2.00 -1.77 6.14
C GLY A 38 -0.84 -2.66 6.52
N PHE A 39 -0.97 -3.34 7.65
CA PHE A 39 -0.03 -4.40 8.01
C PHE A 39 -0.36 -5.65 7.22
N LEU A 40 0.67 -6.31 6.72
CA LEU A 40 0.51 -7.56 6.01
C LEU A 40 0.05 -8.66 6.97
N SER A 41 -1.10 -9.27 6.68
CA SER A 41 -1.61 -10.46 7.36
C SER A 41 -1.25 -11.70 6.54
N GLY A 42 -0.21 -12.41 6.97
CA GLY A 42 0.28 -13.63 6.33
C GLY A 42 1.48 -13.43 5.39
N ASP A 43 1.76 -14.47 4.61
CA ASP A 43 2.91 -14.52 3.71
C ASP A 43 2.50 -14.14 2.29
N LEU A 44 2.72 -12.87 1.96
CA LEU A 44 2.51 -12.34 0.61
C LEU A 44 3.84 -11.82 0.05
N ASP A 45 4.17 -12.24 -1.18
CA ASP A 45 5.26 -11.64 -1.93
C ASP A 45 4.76 -10.45 -2.74
N VAL A 46 5.03 -9.25 -2.21
CA VAL A 46 4.73 -7.96 -2.86
C VAL A 46 5.39 -7.84 -4.24
N GLY A 47 6.55 -8.47 -4.44
CA GLY A 47 7.22 -8.55 -5.73
C GLY A 47 6.47 -9.39 -6.75
N GLU A 48 5.89 -10.52 -6.31
CA GLU A 48 5.08 -11.37 -7.18
C GLU A 48 3.78 -10.68 -7.60
N LEU A 49 3.08 -10.03 -6.65
CA LEU A 49 1.90 -9.22 -6.96
C LEU A 49 2.22 -8.12 -7.98
N TRP A 50 3.35 -7.44 -7.80
CA TRP A 50 3.78 -6.41 -8.75
C TRP A 50 4.09 -6.98 -10.13
N LYS A 51 4.75 -8.13 -10.20
CA LYS A 51 5.01 -8.81 -11.48
C LYS A 51 3.71 -9.21 -12.18
N ASN A 52 2.73 -9.72 -11.44
CA ASN A 52 1.43 -10.07 -11.99
C ASN A 52 0.73 -8.84 -12.54
N HIS A 53 0.71 -7.72 -11.80
CA HIS A 53 0.19 -6.43 -12.27
C HIS A 53 0.82 -5.96 -13.60
N LEU A 54 2.14 -6.10 -13.76
CA LEU A 54 2.82 -5.67 -14.99
C LEU A 54 2.58 -6.58 -16.20
N THR A 55 2.22 -7.84 -15.97
CA THR A 55 2.18 -8.86 -17.04
C THR A 55 0.77 -9.33 -17.39
N ARG A 56 -0.20 -9.12 -16.50
CA ARG A 56 -1.57 -9.60 -16.64
C ARG A 56 -2.55 -8.44 -16.72
N SER A 57 -3.26 -8.32 -17.83
CA SER A 57 -4.26 -7.27 -18.04
C SER A 57 -5.52 -7.42 -17.17
N ASP A 58 -5.78 -8.63 -16.69
CA ASP A 58 -6.94 -8.97 -15.84
C ASP A 58 -6.64 -8.82 -14.33
N PHE A 59 -5.41 -8.46 -13.95
CA PHE A 59 -4.98 -8.44 -12.57
C PHE A 59 -5.26 -7.09 -11.90
N CYS A 60 -6.00 -7.10 -10.80
CA CYS A 60 -6.27 -5.92 -9.99
C CYS A 60 -5.32 -5.85 -8.79
N LEU A 61 -4.21 -5.12 -8.91
CA LEU A 61 -3.24 -4.95 -7.82
C LEU A 61 -3.89 -4.45 -6.50
N PRO A 62 -4.72 -3.39 -6.49
CA PRO A 62 -5.36 -2.95 -5.25
C PRO A 62 -6.26 -4.03 -4.63
N CYS A 63 -7.02 -4.75 -5.44
CA CYS A 63 -7.97 -5.75 -4.98
C CYS A 63 -7.25 -6.88 -4.24
N GLU A 64 -6.23 -7.47 -4.87
CA GLU A 64 -5.44 -8.56 -4.28
C GLU A 64 -4.73 -8.08 -3.02
N LEU A 65 -4.11 -6.90 -3.07
CA LEU A 65 -3.35 -6.38 -1.94
C LEU A 65 -4.24 -6.15 -0.70
N LEU A 66 -5.39 -5.51 -0.87
CA LEU A 66 -6.28 -5.14 0.25
C LEU A 66 -6.86 -6.33 1.02
N LEU A 67 -6.93 -7.52 0.40
CA LEU A 67 -7.35 -8.76 1.06
C LEU A 67 -6.34 -9.25 2.11
N HIS A 68 -5.07 -8.89 1.95
CA HIS A 68 -3.97 -9.31 2.81
C HIS A 68 -3.51 -8.21 3.78
N LEU A 69 -4.28 -7.13 3.91
CA LEU A 69 -3.95 -6.03 4.82
C LEU A 69 -4.91 -5.99 6.00
N ASP A 70 -4.38 -6.24 7.19
CA ASP A 70 -5.12 -6.18 8.45
C ASP A 70 -4.19 -5.93 9.66
N PRO A 71 -4.42 -4.87 10.47
CA PRO A 71 -5.36 -3.78 10.25
C PRO A 71 -4.95 -2.87 9.08
N LYS A 72 -5.88 -2.07 8.57
CA LYS A 72 -5.67 -1.17 7.42
C LYS A 72 -6.43 0.15 7.49
N VAL A 73 -6.03 1.10 6.65
CA VAL A 73 -6.73 2.35 6.38
C VAL A 73 -6.76 2.58 4.88
N ILE A 74 -7.90 3.05 4.37
CA ILE A 74 -8.10 3.41 2.97
C ILE A 74 -8.57 4.86 2.93
N TYR A 75 -7.91 5.65 2.12
CA TYR A 75 -8.17 7.07 1.92
C TYR A 75 -8.51 7.33 0.45
N SER A 76 -9.55 8.13 0.24
CA SER A 76 -9.87 8.78 -1.02
C SER A 76 -10.17 10.25 -0.76
N LYS A 77 -10.30 11.05 -1.82
CA LYS A 77 -10.69 12.46 -1.71
C LYS A 77 -12.04 12.66 -1.02
N GLU A 78 -12.96 11.71 -1.17
CA GLU A 78 -14.35 11.83 -0.69
C GLU A 78 -14.60 11.13 0.65
N SER A 79 -13.80 10.09 0.97
CA SER A 79 -14.07 9.24 2.12
C SER A 79 -12.81 8.59 2.69
N VAL A 80 -12.92 8.18 3.96
CA VAL A 80 -11.88 7.50 4.70
C VAL A 80 -12.48 6.31 5.42
N ALA A 81 -11.83 5.15 5.30
CA ALA A 81 -12.18 3.94 6.03
C ALA A 81 -11.00 3.55 6.95
N GLU A 82 -11.14 3.81 8.25
CA GLU A 82 -10.18 3.42 9.28
C GLU A 82 -10.56 2.05 9.85
N LEU A 83 -9.88 0.99 9.38
CA LEU A 83 -10.12 -0.40 9.76
C LEU A 83 -8.99 -0.89 10.68
N GLY A 84 -8.87 -0.24 11.83
CA GLY A 84 -7.84 -0.51 12.84
C GLY A 84 -6.53 0.24 12.64
N LEU A 85 -6.31 0.89 11.49
CA LEU A 85 -5.30 1.94 11.31
C LEU A 85 -5.96 3.29 11.06
N THR A 86 -5.24 4.37 11.37
CA THR A 86 -5.74 5.74 11.25
C THR A 86 -5.20 6.46 10.01
N LEU A 87 -5.96 7.44 9.53
CA LEU A 87 -5.55 8.37 8.48
C LEU A 87 -4.29 9.14 8.87
N GLU A 88 -4.14 9.49 10.15
CA GLU A 88 -2.95 10.16 10.66
C GLU A 88 -1.70 9.30 10.42
N PHE A 89 -1.81 7.99 10.67
CA PHE A 89 -0.70 7.07 10.45
C PHE A 89 -0.35 6.96 8.96
N LEU A 90 -1.35 6.92 8.08
CA LEU A 90 -1.15 6.99 6.63
C LEU A 90 -0.42 8.27 6.22
N LYS A 91 -0.84 9.44 6.72
CA LYS A 91 -0.20 10.72 6.41
C LYS A 91 1.27 10.75 6.86
N LYS A 92 1.57 10.19 8.03
CA LYS A 92 2.94 10.06 8.55
C LYS A 92 3.80 9.20 7.63
N VAL A 93 3.29 8.06 7.19
CA VAL A 93 3.99 7.17 6.25
C VAL A 93 4.21 7.85 4.90
N ARG A 94 3.19 8.56 4.39
CA ARG A 94 3.29 9.32 3.14
C ARG A 94 4.42 10.36 3.20
N GLY A 95 4.52 11.14 4.28
CA GLY A 95 5.60 12.11 4.46
C GLY A 95 6.98 11.46 4.33
N ILE A 96 7.18 10.29 4.93
CA ILE A 96 8.44 9.52 4.85
C ILE A 96 8.76 9.09 3.40
N LEU A 97 7.73 8.80 2.60
CA LEU A 97 7.88 8.37 1.19
C LEU A 97 8.06 9.54 0.22
N GLU A 98 7.64 10.76 0.58
CA GLU A 98 7.75 11.96 -0.23
C GLU A 98 9.04 12.77 0.05
N GLU A 99 9.65 12.61 1.24
CA GLU A 99 10.95 13.22 1.59
C GLU A 99 12.18 12.54 0.93
N ARG A 100 11.97 11.55 0.06
CA ARG A 100 13.02 10.76 -0.63
C ARG A 100 12.75 10.59 -2.11
#